data_AF-A0A928L8I1-F1
#
_entry.id   AF-A0A928L8I1-F1
#
_cell.length_a   1.000
_cell.length_b   1.000
_cell.length_c   1.000
_cell.angle_alpha   90.00
_cell.angle_beta   90.00
_cell.angle_gamma   90.00
#
_symmetry.space_group_name_H-M   'P 1'
#
loop_
_entity.id
_entity.type
_entity.pdbx_description
1 polymer ?
#
loop_
_entity_poly.entity_id
_entity_poly.type
_entity_poly.pdbx_seq_one_letter_code
_entity_poly.pdbx_strand_id
1 'polypeptide(L)'
;MILSWTDELYKVYEQQRGTVQRDGTVLLPVSHSTANAQIEVTLKSDGTFVSAAVLSKEEGRNTIIPVSAASAKRSGPTPPPHPFADKLFYLAGDIEKYLKTDKYKKFYEAYVEQLKKWNESEYRHDAVSAVYAYITKCTLFSDLLDCHVIELKEEKIDEKKLSSFIRFCIYYPELSRESQTWKDETLYTAYKNYSLSMQSNSEKGLCYALGKQLPIMENTEHSKQIISRSPNAKLICLNDQKLAYLGRFTNDKQAISVSYDFSQKMHNALRWLIQRQGISVAESGKKKESMQFDTLQLVVWTSSMRDNPNITGSAYDVDDDEYFGEETEKILPDTEPIYRDFLRRSIFGTKNFEIDSKVMLMGVDAATPGRLSISIYEELEHSRLLEQLVKWHSETSALRFYSKHRTSGINSFALREIINCAYGMENGKGYLETKKEIEKDNVLRLLPCITQGRAIPADIVHNLVKKASNPLAYENGYNHRKVIETACGMIRKQNFDRKRGITSMAYDPNEKDRSYLFGCLLAIADAAEYATYDDNDKKSRITNAKRYWSMFAKRPFTTWATIEKQVRVYMTKLGGKSIHYEKMLNSVMGNFKLNEFSDDSPLTSAYLLGYHHYNAEIYNSKKTEEE
;
A
#
# COMPACT_ATOMS: atom_id res chain seq x y z
N MET A 1 -1.74 14.01 27.05
CA MET A 1 -1.61 12.85 26.15
C MET A 1 -0.66 13.30 25.04
N ILE A 2 0.65 13.08 25.24
CA ILE A 2 1.63 13.35 24.19
C ILE A 2 1.40 12.26 23.16
N LEU A 3 1.10 12.65 21.92
CA LEU A 3 0.80 11.73 20.84
C LEU A 3 2.11 11.06 20.41
N SER A 4 2.43 9.90 20.98
CA SER A 4 3.71 9.21 20.77
C SER A 4 4.10 9.02 19.29
N TRP A 5 3.12 8.93 18.38
CA TRP A 5 3.36 8.89 16.93
C TRP A 5 4.09 10.11 16.35
N THR A 6 3.83 11.32 16.88
CA THR A 6 4.50 12.53 16.40
C THR A 6 5.97 12.53 16.76
N ASP A 7 6.29 12.03 17.95
CA ASP A 7 7.66 11.94 18.47
C ASP A 7 8.44 10.87 17.74
N GLU A 8 7.82 9.72 17.44
CA GLU A 8 8.43 8.67 16.62
C GLU A 8 8.75 9.18 15.21
N LEU A 9 7.82 9.88 14.54
CA LEU A 9 8.09 10.52 13.24
C LEU A 9 9.20 11.57 13.30
N TYR A 10 9.25 12.35 14.39
CA TYR A 10 10.33 13.31 14.60
C TYR A 10 11.69 12.61 14.74
N LYS A 11 11.76 11.51 15.50
CA LYS A 11 12.97 10.68 15.63
C LYS A 11 13.39 10.09 14.29
N VAL A 12 12.43 9.60 13.48
CA VAL A 12 12.70 9.11 12.12
C VAL A 12 13.42 10.17 11.31
N TYR A 13 12.90 11.41 11.32
CA TYR A 13 13.53 12.50 10.60
C TYR A 13 14.97 12.75 11.07
N GLU A 14 15.19 12.85 12.39
CA GLU A 14 16.51 13.14 12.96
C GLU A 14 17.53 12.04 12.68
N GLN A 15 17.10 10.77 12.67
CA GLN A 15 17.96 9.62 12.37
C GLN A 15 18.29 9.48 10.88
N GLN A 16 17.37 9.84 9.99
CA GLN A 16 17.48 9.55 8.55
C GLN A 16 17.89 10.75 7.70
N ARG A 17 17.90 11.98 8.25
CA ARG A 17 18.34 13.16 7.49
C ARG A 17 19.79 12.99 7.02
N GLY A 18 20.06 13.35 5.76
CA GLY A 18 21.40 13.26 5.16
C GLY A 18 21.85 11.84 4.77
N THR A 19 20.98 10.83 4.89
CA THR A 19 21.28 9.47 4.41
C THR A 19 20.91 9.31 2.92
N VAL A 20 21.84 8.83 2.10
CA VAL A 20 21.57 8.49 0.70
C VAL A 20 20.94 7.09 0.65
N GLN A 21 19.69 7.02 0.18
CA GLN A 21 18.95 5.78 0.13
C GLN A 21 19.20 5.03 -1.19
N ARG A 22 19.29 3.69 -1.11
CA ARG A 22 19.51 2.81 -2.27
C ARG A 22 18.36 2.83 -3.28
N ASP A 23 17.15 3.13 -2.82
CA ASP A 23 15.91 3.15 -3.63
C ASP A 23 15.64 4.50 -4.32
N GLY A 24 16.53 5.48 -4.14
CA GLY A 24 16.39 6.82 -4.71
C GLY A 24 15.31 7.69 -4.05
N THR A 25 14.69 7.24 -2.95
CA THR A 25 13.77 8.08 -2.16
C THR A 25 14.53 9.11 -1.34
N VAL A 26 14.09 10.37 -1.39
CA VAL A 26 14.78 11.47 -0.70
C VAL A 26 13.94 11.98 0.46
N LEU A 27 14.50 11.94 1.66
CA LEU A 27 13.95 12.64 2.82
C LEU A 27 14.20 14.14 2.65
N LEU A 28 13.13 14.90 2.44
CA LEU A 28 13.23 16.32 2.16
C LEU A 28 13.74 17.13 3.35
N PRO A 29 14.69 18.06 3.16
CA PRO A 29 15.08 19.01 4.19
C PRO A 29 13.90 19.89 4.63
N VAL A 30 13.99 20.46 5.83
CA VAL A 30 13.05 21.49 6.31
C VAL A 30 13.07 22.67 5.34
N SER A 31 11.89 23.22 5.05
CA SER A 31 11.61 24.30 4.11
C SER A 31 11.90 23.92 2.65
N HIS A 32 11.82 22.63 2.30
CA HIS A 32 12.00 22.14 0.93
C HIS A 32 10.84 21.26 0.45
N SER A 33 10.63 21.24 -0.85
CA SER A 33 9.68 20.37 -1.55
C SER A 33 10.31 19.81 -2.83
N THR A 34 9.62 18.91 -3.53
CA THR A 34 9.99 18.51 -4.89
C THR A 34 9.13 19.20 -5.93
N ALA A 35 9.72 19.45 -7.11
CA ALA A 35 9.04 19.83 -8.34
C ALA A 35 9.63 19.05 -9.53
N ASN A 36 8.86 18.93 -10.61
CA ASN A 36 9.37 18.38 -11.86
C ASN A 36 9.82 19.54 -12.76
N ALA A 37 11.13 19.70 -12.91
CA ALA A 37 11.72 20.70 -13.79
C ALA A 37 11.59 20.28 -15.26
N GLN A 38 11.31 21.24 -16.14
CA GLN A 38 11.27 21.01 -17.59
C GLN A 38 12.42 21.71 -18.30
N ILE A 39 13.02 22.73 -17.67
CA ILE A 39 14.10 23.53 -18.23
C ILE A 39 15.21 23.62 -17.19
N GLU A 40 16.44 23.46 -17.65
CA GLU A 40 17.65 23.75 -16.88
C GLU A 40 18.35 24.96 -17.48
N VAL A 41 18.72 25.91 -16.62
CA VAL A 41 19.51 27.09 -16.99
C VAL A 41 20.85 26.99 -16.27
N THR A 42 21.95 27.07 -17.03
CA THR A 42 23.30 27.04 -16.51
C THR A 42 23.87 28.46 -16.46
N LEU A 43 24.32 28.86 -15.27
CA LEU A 43 24.94 30.16 -15.02
C LEU A 43 26.37 29.97 -14.49
N LYS A 44 27.23 30.95 -14.70
CA LYS A 44 28.47 31.08 -13.91
C LYS A 44 28.18 31.67 -12.54
N SER A 45 29.13 31.54 -11.61
CA SER A 45 29.03 32.09 -10.25
C SER A 45 28.81 33.62 -10.17
N ASP A 46 29.09 34.36 -11.25
CA ASP A 46 28.86 35.81 -11.38
C ASP A 46 27.47 36.15 -11.98
N GLY A 47 26.64 35.15 -12.29
CA GLY A 47 25.35 35.34 -12.96
C GLY A 47 25.44 35.57 -14.47
N THR A 48 26.54 35.21 -15.11
CA THR A 48 26.64 35.16 -16.57
C THR A 48 25.95 33.91 -17.12
N PHE A 49 25.06 34.09 -18.09
CA PHE A 49 24.38 32.99 -18.78
C PHE A 49 25.38 32.13 -19.57
N VAL A 50 25.20 30.81 -19.52
CA VAL A 50 26.04 29.85 -20.26
C VAL A 50 25.20 29.10 -21.28
N SER A 51 24.11 28.47 -20.83
CA SER A 51 23.24 27.66 -21.68
C SER A 51 21.89 27.41 -21.03
N ALA A 52 20.93 26.97 -21.85
CA ALA A 52 19.67 26.42 -21.37
C ALA A 52 19.31 25.16 -22.16
N ALA A 53 18.66 24.20 -21.48
CA ALA A 53 18.28 22.93 -22.09
C ALA A 53 16.89 22.48 -21.63
N VAL A 54 16.18 21.76 -22.51
CA VAL A 54 14.94 21.04 -22.16
C VAL A 54 15.33 19.72 -21.49
N LEU A 55 14.75 19.44 -20.33
CA LEU A 55 14.97 18.21 -19.60
C LEU A 55 14.00 17.12 -20.03
N SER A 56 14.47 15.87 -20.08
CA SER A 56 13.60 14.71 -20.14
C SER A 56 12.79 14.56 -18.83
N LYS A 57 11.72 13.76 -18.88
CA LYS A 57 10.88 13.49 -17.69
C LYS A 57 11.67 12.86 -16.55
N GLU A 58 12.71 12.10 -16.83
CA GLU A 58 13.52 11.42 -15.81
C GLU A 58 14.54 12.38 -15.19
N GLU A 59 15.24 13.16 -16.02
CA GLU A 59 16.24 14.14 -15.56
C GLU A 59 15.62 15.24 -14.69
N GLY A 60 14.42 15.71 -15.06
CA GLY A 60 13.71 16.78 -14.35
C GLY A 60 12.94 16.33 -13.12
N ARG A 61 12.78 15.01 -12.91
CA ARG A 61 11.93 14.46 -11.84
C ARG A 61 12.49 14.76 -10.47
N ASN A 62 11.62 15.06 -9.50
CA ASN A 62 11.98 15.21 -8.09
C ASN A 62 13.10 16.24 -7.82
N THR A 63 13.14 17.34 -8.59
CA THR A 63 14.06 18.46 -8.33
C THR A 63 13.70 19.06 -6.98
N ILE A 64 14.65 19.03 -6.03
CA ILE A 64 14.46 19.58 -4.68
C ILE A 64 14.56 21.10 -4.76
N ILE A 65 13.56 21.77 -4.20
CA ILE A 65 13.44 23.23 -4.24
C ILE A 65 13.18 23.79 -2.84
N PRO A 66 13.80 24.93 -2.51
CA PRO A 66 13.37 25.79 -1.41
C PRO A 66 11.88 26.15 -1.53
N VAL A 67 11.13 26.09 -0.43
CA VAL A 67 9.74 26.55 -0.33
C VAL A 67 9.52 27.33 0.97
N SER A 68 8.83 28.46 0.89
CA SER A 68 8.22 29.12 2.06
C SER A 68 6.85 28.50 2.37
N ALA A 69 6.37 28.64 3.60
CA ALA A 69 5.04 28.17 4.02
C ALA A 69 3.92 28.70 3.09
N ALA A 70 4.00 29.99 2.74
CA ALA A 70 3.07 30.64 1.82
C ALA A 70 3.19 30.09 0.37
N SER A 71 4.43 29.92 -0.13
CA SER A 71 4.66 29.37 -1.48
C SER A 71 4.26 27.90 -1.60
N ALA A 72 4.24 27.13 -0.52
CA ALA A 72 3.78 25.74 -0.51
C ALA A 72 2.25 25.62 -0.62
N LYS A 73 1.50 26.65 -0.20
CA LYS A 73 0.03 26.68 -0.29
C LYS A 73 -0.48 27.03 -1.68
N ARG A 74 0.23 27.92 -2.40
CA ARG A 74 -0.11 28.53 -3.70
C ARG A 74 -1.61 28.86 -3.84
N SER A 75 -2.07 29.87 -3.13
CA SER A 75 -3.46 30.35 -3.19
C SER A 75 -3.52 31.86 -3.37
N GLY A 76 -4.56 32.35 -4.05
CA GLY A 76 -4.79 33.77 -4.30
C GLY A 76 -4.53 34.21 -5.74
N PRO A 77 -4.82 35.48 -6.08
CA PRO A 77 -4.69 36.02 -7.44
C PRO A 77 -3.23 36.16 -7.90
N THR A 78 -2.31 36.37 -6.95
CA THR A 78 -0.86 36.38 -7.18
C THR A 78 -0.22 35.42 -6.17
N PRO A 79 -0.21 34.11 -6.44
CA PRO A 79 0.36 33.13 -5.53
C PRO A 79 1.84 33.43 -5.25
N PRO A 80 2.31 33.26 -4.00
CA PRO A 80 3.70 33.53 -3.65
C PRO A 80 4.69 32.66 -4.44
N PRO A 81 5.80 33.23 -4.94
CA PRO A 81 6.82 32.50 -5.67
C PRO A 81 7.60 31.54 -4.76
N HIS A 82 8.14 30.48 -5.35
CA HIS A 82 9.17 29.69 -4.69
C HIS A 82 10.49 30.48 -4.61
N PRO A 83 11.21 30.38 -3.47
CA PRO A 83 12.40 31.19 -3.16
C PRO A 83 13.55 31.18 -4.16
N PHE A 84 13.73 30.09 -4.91
CA PHE A 84 14.92 29.90 -5.74
C PHE A 84 14.58 29.54 -7.18
N ALA A 85 13.85 28.44 -7.36
CA ALA A 85 13.46 27.89 -8.65
C ALA A 85 11.93 27.91 -8.76
N ASP A 86 11.41 28.34 -9.91
CA ASP A 86 9.96 28.40 -10.16
C ASP A 86 9.64 28.29 -11.66
N LYS A 87 8.37 28.47 -12.02
CA LYS A 87 7.87 28.52 -13.39
C LYS A 87 8.42 29.74 -14.12
N LEU A 88 8.61 29.60 -15.42
CA LEU A 88 9.14 30.63 -16.31
C LEU A 88 8.48 32.00 -16.10
N PHE A 89 7.15 32.06 -15.94
CA PHE A 89 6.44 33.33 -15.74
C PHE A 89 6.73 34.05 -14.42
N TYR A 90 7.31 33.39 -13.41
CA TYR A 90 7.83 34.05 -12.20
C TYR A 90 9.24 34.59 -12.41
N LEU A 91 10.00 34.05 -13.36
CA LEU A 91 11.45 34.26 -13.47
C LEU A 91 11.83 35.24 -14.59
N ALA A 92 11.07 35.26 -15.69
CA ALA A 92 11.43 36.06 -16.85
C ALA A 92 10.77 37.44 -16.84
N GLY A 93 11.58 38.48 -16.57
CA GLY A 93 11.14 39.88 -16.52
C GLY A 93 10.89 40.53 -17.88
N ASP A 94 11.33 39.90 -18.97
CA ASP A 94 11.21 40.37 -20.34
C ASP A 94 10.03 39.77 -21.12
N ILE A 95 9.22 38.90 -20.49
CA ILE A 95 8.04 38.27 -21.12
C ILE A 95 7.13 39.31 -21.79
N GLU A 96 6.93 40.48 -21.15
CA GLU A 96 6.02 41.53 -21.66
C GLU A 96 6.44 42.05 -23.04
N LYS A 97 7.75 42.08 -23.32
CA LYS A 97 8.29 42.53 -24.61
C LYS A 97 7.87 41.61 -25.76
N TYR A 98 7.68 40.33 -25.48
CA TYR A 98 7.38 39.31 -26.48
C TYR A 98 5.90 38.97 -26.57
N LEU A 99 5.17 38.93 -25.44
CA LEU A 99 3.77 38.52 -25.39
C LEU A 99 2.78 39.69 -25.31
N LYS A 100 3.25 40.94 -25.26
CA LYS A 100 2.43 42.17 -25.22
C LYS A 100 1.34 42.13 -24.12
N THR A 101 1.67 41.58 -22.95
CA THR A 101 0.77 41.45 -21.80
C THR A 101 1.49 41.81 -20.50
N ASP A 102 0.78 42.48 -19.58
CA ASP A 102 1.26 42.88 -18.25
C ASP A 102 0.93 41.86 -17.15
N LYS A 103 0.23 40.78 -17.51
CA LYS A 103 -0.28 39.76 -16.58
C LYS A 103 0.80 39.19 -15.67
N TYR A 104 2.02 39.03 -16.18
CA TYR A 104 3.11 38.33 -15.50
C TYR A 104 4.03 39.26 -14.69
N LYS A 105 3.90 40.58 -14.84
CA LYS A 105 4.74 41.56 -14.15
C LYS A 105 4.81 41.36 -12.64
N LYS A 106 3.62 41.24 -12.04
CA LYS A 106 3.46 41.11 -10.58
C LYS A 106 4.08 39.82 -10.05
N PHE A 107 4.15 38.77 -10.87
CA PHE A 107 4.76 37.50 -10.52
C PHE A 107 6.28 37.64 -10.49
N TYR A 108 6.86 38.27 -11.52
CA TYR A 108 8.28 38.57 -11.60
C TYR A 108 8.75 39.51 -10.48
N GLU A 109 8.06 40.62 -10.27
CA GLU A 109 8.38 41.60 -9.22
C GLU A 109 8.36 40.94 -7.83
N ALA A 110 7.35 40.11 -7.55
CA ALA A 110 7.26 39.36 -6.30
C ALA A 110 8.42 38.36 -6.12
N TYR A 111 8.86 37.71 -7.21
CA TYR A 111 9.99 36.77 -7.17
C TYR A 111 11.31 37.50 -6.90
N VAL A 112 11.59 38.57 -7.64
CA VAL A 112 12.84 39.35 -7.50
C VAL A 112 12.95 39.95 -6.11
N GLU A 113 11.88 40.54 -5.59
CA GLU A 113 11.87 41.13 -4.25
C GLU A 113 12.11 40.06 -3.16
N GLN A 114 11.53 38.87 -3.32
CA GLN A 114 11.76 37.75 -2.41
C GLN A 114 13.21 37.26 -2.48
N LEU A 115 13.75 37.09 -3.69
CA LEU A 115 15.13 36.62 -3.90
C LEU A 115 16.16 37.63 -3.37
N LYS A 116 15.90 38.93 -3.59
CA LYS A 116 16.72 40.04 -3.07
C LYS A 116 16.86 39.97 -1.55
N LYS A 117 15.74 39.83 -0.82
CA LYS A 117 15.75 39.74 0.64
C LYS A 117 16.56 38.57 1.17
N TRP A 118 16.56 37.43 0.46
CA TRP A 118 17.40 36.31 0.84
C TRP A 118 18.88 36.58 0.54
N ASN A 119 19.16 37.13 -0.64
CA ASN A 119 20.52 37.46 -1.08
C ASN A 119 21.22 38.49 -0.17
N GLU A 120 20.47 39.44 0.38
CA GLU A 120 20.97 40.48 1.29
C GLU A 120 21.05 40.02 2.75
N SER A 121 20.56 38.82 3.08
CA SER A 121 20.57 38.30 4.44
C SER A 121 21.93 37.70 4.86
N GLU A 122 22.10 37.47 6.16
CA GLU A 122 23.25 36.74 6.72
C GLU A 122 23.35 35.29 6.23
N TYR A 123 22.25 34.74 5.68
CA TYR A 123 22.15 33.37 5.18
C TYR A 123 22.21 33.30 3.65
N ARG A 124 22.84 34.30 3.01
CA ARG A 124 23.08 34.30 1.56
C ARG A 124 23.92 33.11 1.12
N HIS A 125 23.75 32.72 -0.14
CA HIS A 125 24.52 31.66 -0.78
C HIS A 125 24.96 32.11 -2.18
N ASP A 126 26.12 31.67 -2.66
CA ASP A 126 26.66 32.15 -3.95
C ASP A 126 25.75 31.80 -5.13
N ALA A 127 25.08 30.66 -5.09
CA ALA A 127 24.05 30.30 -6.08
C ALA A 127 22.92 31.34 -6.14
N VAL A 128 22.50 31.87 -4.98
CA VAL A 128 21.45 32.89 -4.87
C VAL A 128 21.94 34.20 -5.45
N SER A 129 23.19 34.58 -5.16
CA SER A 129 23.85 35.76 -5.74
C SER A 129 23.90 35.68 -7.27
N ALA A 130 24.31 34.52 -7.81
CA ALA A 130 24.40 34.29 -9.26
C ALA A 130 23.03 34.38 -9.94
N VAL A 131 22.00 33.71 -9.38
CA VAL A 131 20.64 33.77 -9.93
C VAL A 131 20.06 35.17 -9.82
N TYR A 132 20.27 35.87 -8.70
CA TYR A 132 19.81 37.25 -8.53
C TYR A 132 20.45 38.20 -9.54
N ALA A 133 21.78 38.12 -9.71
CA ALA A 133 22.52 38.91 -10.69
C ALA A 133 22.08 38.63 -12.14
N TYR A 134 21.68 37.39 -12.45
CA TYR A 134 21.18 37.03 -13.77
C TYR A 134 19.75 37.51 -13.99
N ILE A 135 18.82 37.16 -13.09
CA ILE A 135 17.38 37.42 -13.27
C ILE A 135 17.08 38.93 -13.32
N THR A 136 17.86 39.76 -12.61
CA THR A 136 17.73 41.21 -12.65
C THR A 136 18.12 41.84 -14.00
N LYS A 137 18.89 41.14 -14.85
CA LYS A 137 19.19 41.58 -16.22
C LYS A 137 17.97 41.57 -17.14
N CYS A 138 16.91 40.84 -16.77
CA CYS A 138 15.69 40.70 -17.55
C CYS A 138 15.95 40.19 -18.99
N THR A 139 16.69 39.08 -19.12
CA THR A 139 17.00 38.45 -20.43
C THR A 139 16.62 36.97 -20.50
N LEU A 140 16.00 36.40 -19.46
CA LEU A 140 15.74 34.96 -19.45
C LEU A 140 14.82 34.51 -20.60
N PHE A 141 13.79 35.28 -20.96
CA PHE A 141 12.93 34.88 -22.07
C PHE A 141 13.68 34.94 -23.40
N SER A 142 14.46 35.99 -23.64
CA SER A 142 15.31 36.09 -24.84
C SER A 142 16.33 34.95 -24.92
N ASP A 143 17.03 34.67 -23.82
CA ASP A 143 18.07 33.64 -23.79
C ASP A 143 17.49 32.24 -24.08
N LEU A 144 16.26 31.96 -23.64
CA LEU A 144 15.57 30.71 -23.94
C LEU A 144 15.10 30.60 -25.40
N LEU A 145 14.77 31.71 -26.05
CA LEU A 145 14.44 31.75 -27.48
C LEU A 145 15.69 31.49 -28.32
N ASP A 146 16.79 32.16 -27.99
CA ASP A 146 18.08 32.03 -28.67
C ASP A 146 18.64 30.61 -28.55
N CYS A 147 18.42 29.94 -27.41
CA CYS A 147 18.77 28.52 -27.22
C CYS A 147 17.76 27.52 -27.82
N HIS A 148 16.70 27.99 -28.48
CA HIS A 148 15.61 27.16 -29.01
C HIS A 148 14.95 26.22 -27.97
N VAL A 149 14.93 26.62 -26.70
CA VAL A 149 14.24 25.89 -25.60
C VAL A 149 12.73 26.16 -25.62
N ILE A 150 12.38 27.39 -26.00
CA ILE A 150 11.01 27.85 -26.24
C ILE A 150 10.91 28.45 -27.64
N GLU A 151 9.70 28.44 -28.21
CA GLU A 151 9.42 28.98 -29.53
C GLU A 151 8.14 29.82 -29.48
N LEU A 152 8.09 30.89 -30.27
CA LEU A 152 6.89 31.70 -30.48
C LEU A 152 6.24 31.34 -31.81
N LYS A 153 4.93 31.14 -31.80
CA LYS A 153 4.10 31.00 -33.01
C LYS A 153 3.11 32.14 -33.02
N GLU A 154 3.19 33.02 -34.03
CA GLU A 154 2.30 34.19 -34.17
C GLU A 154 2.24 35.06 -32.90
N GLU A 155 3.41 35.37 -32.30
CA GLU A 155 3.53 36.13 -31.03
C GLU A 155 2.83 35.46 -29.82
N LYS A 156 2.51 34.17 -29.92
CA LYS A 156 1.94 33.37 -28.84
C LYS A 156 2.90 32.25 -28.44
N ILE A 157 2.89 31.93 -27.15
CA ILE A 157 3.57 30.78 -26.56
C ILE A 157 2.53 29.80 -26.02
N ASP A 158 2.84 28.51 -26.05
CA ASP A 158 2.04 27.50 -25.35
C ASP A 158 2.02 27.80 -23.84
N GLU A 159 0.84 27.93 -23.24
CA GLU A 159 0.67 28.16 -21.80
C GLU A 159 1.39 27.09 -20.95
N LYS A 160 1.53 25.86 -21.46
CA LYS A 160 2.30 24.79 -20.80
C LYS A 160 3.79 25.09 -20.75
N LYS A 161 4.34 25.69 -21.82
CA LYS A 161 5.75 26.13 -21.86
C LYS A 161 5.96 27.32 -20.94
N LEU A 162 5.01 28.26 -20.90
CA LEU A 162 5.06 29.37 -19.95
C LEU A 162 4.98 28.91 -18.48
N SER A 163 4.28 27.79 -18.24
CA SER A 163 4.21 27.13 -16.93
C SER A 163 5.33 26.13 -16.66
N SER A 164 6.35 26.04 -17.53
CA SER A 164 7.52 25.17 -17.32
C SER A 164 8.35 25.65 -16.14
N PHE A 165 8.65 24.72 -15.25
CA PHE A 165 9.46 24.89 -14.06
C PHE A 165 10.95 24.88 -14.45
N ILE A 166 11.67 25.89 -14.01
CA ILE A 166 13.08 26.10 -14.32
C ILE A 166 13.91 25.78 -13.10
N ARG A 167 14.97 24.99 -13.28
CA ARG A 167 16.02 24.79 -12.28
C ARG A 167 17.33 25.41 -12.75
N PHE A 168 18.19 25.75 -11.80
CA PHE A 168 19.48 26.39 -12.08
C PHE A 168 20.65 25.44 -11.79
N CYS A 169 21.61 25.41 -12.69
CA CYS A 169 22.93 24.84 -12.47
C CYS A 169 23.94 25.99 -12.37
N ILE A 170 24.78 26.01 -11.34
CA ILE A 170 25.76 27.08 -11.13
C ILE A 170 27.16 26.51 -11.30
N TYR A 171 27.85 26.94 -12.35
CA TYR A 171 29.23 26.58 -12.58
C TYR A 171 30.15 27.39 -11.67
N TYR A 172 30.77 26.71 -10.73
CA TYR A 172 31.82 27.24 -9.87
C TYR A 172 33.20 26.92 -10.46
N PRO A 173 34.18 27.84 -10.37
CA PRO A 173 35.56 27.54 -10.70
C PRO A 173 36.15 26.40 -9.84
N GLU A 174 35.67 26.27 -8.59
CA GLU A 174 36.09 25.20 -7.69
C GLU A 174 35.34 23.89 -7.96
N LEU A 175 36.08 22.86 -8.42
CA LEU A 175 35.54 21.53 -8.73
C LEU A 175 34.90 20.79 -7.53
N SER A 176 35.20 21.21 -6.29
CA SER A 176 34.65 20.60 -5.07
C SER A 176 33.22 21.05 -4.75
N ARG A 177 32.70 22.08 -5.43
CA ARG A 177 31.36 22.59 -5.19
C ARG A 177 30.34 21.89 -6.06
N GLU A 178 29.23 21.51 -5.45
CA GLU A 178 28.10 20.95 -6.17
C GLU A 178 27.47 22.03 -7.06
N SER A 179 27.52 21.81 -8.38
CA SER A 179 26.97 22.75 -9.37
C SER A 179 25.46 22.57 -9.54
N GLN A 180 24.96 21.35 -9.29
CA GLN A 180 23.55 21.04 -9.36
C GLN A 180 22.86 21.50 -8.08
N THR A 181 22.21 22.66 -8.13
CA THR A 181 21.61 23.30 -6.94
C THR A 181 20.59 22.43 -6.19
N TRP A 182 19.97 21.47 -6.88
CA TRP A 182 19.05 20.46 -6.31
C TRP A 182 19.76 19.21 -5.76
N LYS A 183 21.07 19.26 -5.60
CA LYS A 183 21.89 18.31 -4.85
C LYS A 183 22.78 19.01 -3.82
N ASP A 184 22.78 20.34 -3.78
CA ASP A 184 23.66 21.15 -2.93
C ASP A 184 23.11 21.28 -1.50
N GLU A 185 23.66 20.51 -0.57
CA GLU A 185 23.29 20.55 0.85
C GLU A 185 23.61 21.89 1.53
N THR A 186 24.59 22.63 1.01
CA THR A 186 24.97 23.93 1.58
C THR A 186 23.91 24.99 1.25
N LEU A 187 23.35 24.95 0.04
CA LEU A 187 22.20 25.76 -0.34
C LEU A 187 20.95 25.41 0.50
N TYR A 188 20.71 24.13 0.76
CA TYR A 188 19.59 23.71 1.62
C TYR A 188 19.71 24.26 3.03
N THR A 189 20.91 24.19 3.59
CA THR A 189 21.19 24.69 4.93
C THR A 189 21.05 26.20 5.00
N ALA A 190 21.56 26.92 3.99
CA ALA A 190 21.41 28.37 3.87
C ALA A 190 19.93 28.79 3.87
N TYR A 191 19.11 28.19 2.99
CA TYR A 191 17.70 28.52 2.93
C TYR A 191 16.93 28.11 4.19
N LYS A 192 17.25 26.96 4.77
CA LYS A 192 16.64 26.52 6.04
C LYS A 192 16.86 27.57 7.13
N ASN A 193 18.10 28.03 7.30
CA ASN A 193 18.44 29.02 8.32
C ASN A 193 17.76 30.37 8.03
N TYR A 194 17.75 30.81 6.77
CA TYR A 194 17.01 31.99 6.34
C TYR A 194 15.52 31.90 6.70
N SER A 195 14.87 30.77 6.37
CA SER A 195 13.45 30.55 6.65
C SER A 195 13.12 30.55 8.14
N LEU A 196 13.99 29.99 8.98
CA LEU A 196 13.85 29.99 10.43
C LEU A 196 14.09 31.38 11.04
N SER A 197 14.96 32.19 10.45
CA SER A 197 15.19 33.57 10.90
C SER A 197 13.97 34.47 10.65
N MET A 198 13.32 34.33 9.49
CA MET A 198 12.08 35.04 9.17
C MET A 198 10.97 34.70 10.18
N GLN A 199 10.93 33.46 10.63
CA GLN A 199 9.97 32.99 11.64
C GLN A 199 10.35 33.41 13.06
N SER A 200 11.62 33.61 13.37
CA SER A 200 12.06 34.06 14.69
C SER A 200 11.55 35.47 15.03
N ASN A 201 11.22 36.26 14.00
CA ASN A 201 10.57 37.56 14.11
C ASN A 201 9.05 37.48 14.29
N SER A 202 8.45 36.29 14.20
CA SER A 202 7.02 36.05 14.46
C SER A 202 6.74 35.83 15.95
N GLU A 203 5.47 35.96 16.35
CA GLU A 203 5.03 35.75 17.72
C GLU A 203 5.36 34.32 18.18
N LYS A 204 6.15 34.21 19.25
CA LYS A 204 6.50 32.92 19.84
C LYS A 204 5.33 32.41 20.67
N GLY A 205 5.02 31.13 20.52
CA GLY A 205 4.02 30.44 21.33
C GLY A 205 4.55 29.14 21.89
N LEU A 206 3.80 28.54 22.81
CA LEU A 206 4.14 27.25 23.37
C LEU A 206 3.89 26.17 22.32
N CYS A 207 4.95 25.53 21.81
CA CYS A 207 4.82 24.34 20.98
C CYS A 207 4.38 23.17 21.86
N TYR A 208 3.16 22.68 21.68
CA TYR A 208 2.57 21.62 22.51
C TYR A 208 3.31 20.29 22.39
N ALA A 209 3.95 20.03 21.25
CA ALA A 209 4.74 18.82 21.04
C ALA A 209 6.08 18.86 21.79
N LEU A 210 6.77 20.01 21.77
CA LEU A 210 8.12 20.14 22.35
C LEU A 210 8.14 20.72 23.76
N GLY A 211 7.02 21.29 24.23
CA GLY A 211 6.95 21.99 25.52
C GLY A 211 7.82 23.25 25.59
N LYS A 212 8.18 23.85 24.44
CA LYS A 212 9.10 25.00 24.34
C LYS A 212 8.43 26.19 23.67
N GLN A 213 8.84 27.40 24.06
CA GLN A 213 8.43 28.66 23.41
C GLN A 213 9.19 28.82 22.09
N LEU A 214 8.48 28.64 20.97
CA LEU A 214 9.05 28.61 19.62
C LEU A 214 8.14 29.36 18.63
N PRO A 215 8.64 29.77 17.46
CA PRO A 215 7.80 30.24 16.37
C PRO A 215 6.75 29.19 15.98
N ILE A 216 5.48 29.55 16.09
CA ILE A 216 4.35 28.65 15.84
C ILE A 216 3.94 28.73 14.37
N MET A 217 3.68 27.57 13.78
CA MET A 217 3.16 27.48 12.43
C MET A 217 1.69 27.86 12.42
N GLU A 218 1.26 28.67 11.45
CA GLU A 218 -0.16 28.93 11.25
C GLU A 218 -0.89 27.63 10.89
N ASN A 219 -2.05 27.39 11.50
CA ASN A 219 -2.79 26.13 11.33
C ASN A 219 -3.25 25.91 9.88
N THR A 220 -3.30 26.97 9.08
CA THR A 220 -3.62 26.90 7.64
C THR A 220 -2.41 26.58 6.76
N GLU A 221 -1.20 26.48 7.33
CA GLU A 221 0.06 26.37 6.59
C GLU A 221 0.73 25.00 6.71
N HIS A 222 0.24 24.09 7.57
CA HIS A 222 0.77 22.72 7.66
C HIS A 222 0.87 22.01 6.30
N SER A 223 1.88 21.14 6.19
CA SER A 223 2.28 20.46 4.96
C SER A 223 1.14 19.67 4.30
N LYS A 224 1.07 19.78 2.96
CA LYS A 224 0.17 19.02 2.08
C LYS A 224 0.90 17.81 1.49
N GLN A 225 0.29 17.09 0.55
CA GLN A 225 0.93 16.05 -0.28
C GLN A 225 1.56 14.92 0.53
N ILE A 226 0.91 14.50 1.62
CA ILE A 226 1.34 13.33 2.40
C ILE A 226 0.98 12.05 1.63
N ILE A 227 -0.22 12.01 1.04
CA ILE A 227 -0.70 10.92 0.18
C ILE A 227 -0.86 11.44 -1.25
N SER A 228 -0.34 10.70 -2.23
CA SER A 228 -0.40 11.07 -3.65
C SER A 228 -1.82 11.21 -4.21
N ARG A 229 -2.75 10.33 -3.80
CA ARG A 229 -4.16 10.37 -4.24
C ARG A 229 -4.94 11.58 -3.74
N SER A 230 -4.55 12.15 -2.61
CA SER A 230 -5.20 13.31 -2.00
C SER A 230 -4.17 14.39 -1.68
N PRO A 231 -3.60 15.04 -2.70
CA PRO A 231 -2.43 15.92 -2.54
C PRO A 231 -2.74 17.17 -1.71
N ASN A 232 -4.02 17.54 -1.58
CA ASN A 232 -4.44 18.71 -0.80
C ASN A 232 -4.82 18.38 0.65
N ALA A 233 -4.89 17.10 1.01
CA ALA A 233 -5.26 16.68 2.35
C ALA A 233 -4.13 16.97 3.34
N LYS A 234 -4.52 17.42 4.54
CA LYS A 234 -3.62 17.79 5.63
C LYS A 234 -3.95 17.03 6.90
N LEU A 235 -2.90 16.57 7.60
CA LEU A 235 -3.04 15.87 8.87
C LEU A 235 -3.44 16.82 10.01
N ILE A 236 -2.82 18.00 10.04
CA ILE A 236 -3.19 19.09 10.94
C ILE A 236 -3.83 20.19 10.09
N CYS A 237 -5.11 20.46 10.33
CA CYS A 237 -5.87 21.47 9.59
C CYS A 237 -7.02 22.01 10.44
N LEU A 238 -6.96 23.30 10.73
CA LEU A 238 -8.07 24.07 11.27
C LEU A 238 -8.40 25.14 10.23
N ASN A 239 -9.50 24.96 9.50
CA ASN A 239 -10.10 26.01 8.69
C ASN A 239 -11.27 26.59 9.50
N ASP A 240 -11.65 27.85 9.21
CA ASP A 240 -12.65 28.76 9.84
C ASP A 240 -14.06 28.21 10.21
N GLN A 241 -14.25 26.90 10.26
CA GLN A 241 -15.37 26.27 10.93
C GLN A 241 -15.24 26.47 12.43
N LYS A 242 -15.79 27.60 12.88
CA LYS A 242 -16.11 27.95 14.26
C LYS A 242 -16.38 26.75 15.19
N LEU A 243 -17.11 25.75 14.70
CA LEU A 243 -17.49 24.53 15.44
C LEU A 243 -16.31 23.65 15.94
N ALA A 244 -15.09 23.78 15.41
CA ALA A 244 -13.97 22.93 15.79
C ALA A 244 -13.32 23.28 17.14
N TYR A 245 -13.45 24.53 17.60
CA TYR A 245 -12.82 25.01 18.84
C TYR A 245 -13.68 25.96 19.68
N LEU A 246 -14.79 26.51 19.15
CA LEU A 246 -15.69 27.35 19.95
C LEU A 246 -16.29 26.59 21.13
N GLY A 247 -16.35 27.28 22.27
CA GLY A 247 -16.80 26.72 23.56
C GLY A 247 -15.68 26.11 24.40
N ARG A 248 -14.50 25.86 23.82
CA ARG A 248 -13.29 25.40 24.55
C ARG A 248 -12.12 26.38 24.44
N PHE A 249 -11.92 26.98 23.26
CA PHE A 249 -10.85 27.92 22.99
C PHE A 249 -11.37 29.18 22.30
N THR A 250 -10.65 30.28 22.48
CA THR A 250 -11.01 31.58 21.90
C THR A 250 -10.52 31.74 20.45
N ASN A 251 -9.43 31.07 20.10
CA ASN A 251 -8.88 31.04 18.75
C ASN A 251 -8.33 29.65 18.40
N ASP A 252 -8.03 29.44 17.13
CA ASP A 252 -7.48 28.19 16.59
C ASP A 252 -6.05 27.91 17.08
N LYS A 253 -5.24 28.96 17.29
CA LYS A 253 -3.87 28.86 17.84
C LYS A 253 -3.84 28.25 19.25
N GLN A 254 -4.87 28.47 20.05
CA GLN A 254 -5.03 27.83 21.36
C GLN A 254 -5.39 26.34 21.23
N ALA A 255 -6.12 25.96 20.18
CA ALA A 255 -6.55 24.58 19.98
C ALA A 255 -5.38 23.69 19.56
N ILE A 256 -4.56 24.14 18.61
CA ILE A 256 -3.35 23.45 18.17
C ILE A 256 -2.24 24.49 17.98
N SER A 257 -1.12 24.29 18.68
CA SER A 257 0.07 25.13 18.61
C SER A 257 1.31 24.24 18.46
N VAL A 258 1.88 24.20 17.27
CA VAL A 258 3.06 23.38 16.94
C VAL A 258 4.08 24.24 16.21
N SER A 259 5.36 24.07 16.55
CA SER A 259 6.43 24.82 15.89
C SER A 259 6.59 24.41 14.44
N TYR A 260 7.02 25.36 13.60
CA TYR A 260 7.25 25.12 12.18
C TYR A 260 8.25 23.98 11.94
N ASP A 261 9.40 24.01 12.60
CA ASP A 261 10.45 22.98 12.46
C ASP A 261 9.92 21.58 12.81
N PHE A 262 9.20 21.43 13.92
CA PHE A 262 8.64 20.15 14.33
C PHE A 262 7.61 19.62 13.32
N SER A 263 6.66 20.48 12.92
CA SER A 263 5.63 20.14 11.94
C SER A 263 6.25 19.70 10.61
N GLN A 264 7.24 20.43 10.10
CA GLN A 264 7.94 20.10 8.86
C GLN A 264 8.63 18.74 8.93
N LYS A 265 9.42 18.50 9.98
CA LYS A 265 10.16 17.25 10.18
C LYS A 265 9.21 16.05 10.25
N MET A 266 8.17 16.16 11.07
CA MET A 266 7.16 15.12 11.24
C MET A 266 6.47 14.76 9.90
N HIS A 267 6.00 15.77 9.16
CA HIS A 267 5.32 15.53 7.88
C HIS A 267 6.27 15.00 6.79
N ASN A 268 7.52 15.49 6.75
CA ASN A 268 8.52 15.02 5.80
C ASN A 268 8.90 13.55 6.07
N ALA A 269 9.07 13.18 7.35
CA ALA A 269 9.30 11.77 7.72
C ALA A 269 8.13 10.88 7.31
N LEU A 270 6.88 11.28 7.59
CA LEU A 270 5.72 10.50 7.19
C LEU A 270 5.60 10.33 5.67
N ARG A 271 5.77 11.43 4.91
CA ARG A 271 5.77 11.38 3.45
C ARG A 271 6.87 10.45 2.93
N TRP A 272 8.06 10.55 3.50
CA TRP A 272 9.20 9.72 3.12
C TRP A 272 8.94 8.23 3.41
N LEU A 273 8.42 7.88 4.59
CA LEU A 273 8.04 6.50 4.93
C LEU A 273 7.00 5.93 3.95
N ILE A 274 5.98 6.71 3.60
CA ILE A 274 4.96 6.32 2.62
C ILE A 274 5.60 6.05 1.24
N GLN A 275 6.50 6.93 0.79
CA GLN A 275 7.17 6.78 -0.50
C GLN A 275 8.10 5.55 -0.52
N ARG A 276 8.93 5.39 0.51
CA ARG A 276 9.84 4.24 0.64
C ARG A 276 9.08 2.91 0.63
N GLN A 277 7.98 2.81 1.36
CA GLN A 277 7.17 1.58 1.41
C GLN A 277 6.34 1.36 0.15
N GLY A 278 5.86 2.43 -0.50
CA GLY A 278 5.12 2.35 -1.75
C GLY A 278 5.98 2.05 -2.99
N ILE A 279 7.29 2.26 -2.91
CA ILE A 279 8.25 2.05 -4.01
C ILE A 279 9.00 0.74 -3.89
N SER A 280 9.08 0.13 -2.70
CA SER A 280 9.99 -1.00 -2.43
C SER A 280 9.95 -2.11 -3.51
N VAL A 281 10.89 -1.97 -4.44
CA VAL A 281 11.35 -3.00 -5.35
C VAL A 281 12.16 -3.93 -4.45
N ALA A 282 11.79 -5.20 -4.36
CA ALA A 282 12.65 -6.20 -3.73
C ALA A 282 14.01 -6.20 -4.45
N GLU A 283 15.09 -6.64 -3.80
CA GLU A 283 16.41 -6.76 -4.46
C GLU A 283 16.32 -7.59 -5.76
N SER A 284 15.29 -8.43 -5.88
CA SER A 284 14.88 -9.21 -7.06
C SER A 284 14.20 -8.44 -8.20
N GLY A 285 14.03 -7.11 -8.10
CA GLY A 285 13.39 -6.30 -9.16
C GLY A 285 11.86 -6.38 -9.20
N LYS A 286 11.21 -7.16 -8.31
CA LYS A 286 9.74 -7.28 -8.22
C LYS A 286 9.16 -6.27 -7.23
N LYS A 287 8.02 -5.65 -7.58
CA LYS A 287 7.33 -4.66 -6.75
C LYS A 287 6.71 -5.35 -5.53
N LYS A 288 7.07 -4.97 -4.30
CA LYS A 288 6.28 -5.33 -3.11
C LYS A 288 4.85 -4.81 -3.29
N GLU A 289 3.86 -5.60 -2.88
CA GLU A 289 2.47 -5.16 -2.91
C GLU A 289 2.32 -3.85 -2.11
N SER A 290 1.79 -2.82 -2.75
CA SER A 290 1.52 -1.55 -2.08
C SER A 290 0.48 -1.77 -0.97
N MET A 291 0.81 -1.36 0.26
CA MET A 291 -0.12 -1.32 1.40
C MET A 291 -1.12 -0.15 1.31
N GLN A 292 -1.65 0.06 0.10
CA GLN A 292 -2.60 1.10 -0.25
C GLN A 292 -3.96 0.48 -0.56
N PHE A 293 -5.00 0.96 0.11
CA PHE A 293 -6.39 0.51 -0.02
C PHE A 293 -7.26 1.74 -0.29
N ASP A 294 -7.47 2.04 -1.57
CA ASP A 294 -8.10 3.28 -2.02
C ASP A 294 -7.44 4.56 -1.45
N THR A 295 -8.13 5.34 -0.61
CA THR A 295 -7.58 6.53 0.05
C THR A 295 -6.81 6.23 1.34
N LEU A 296 -6.91 5.00 1.86
CA LEU A 296 -6.17 4.55 3.03
C LEU A 296 -4.77 4.10 2.61
N GLN A 297 -3.76 4.69 3.24
CA GLN A 297 -2.37 4.28 3.15
C GLN A 297 -1.92 3.76 4.51
N LEU A 298 -1.48 2.51 4.55
CA LEU A 298 -0.82 1.96 5.73
C LEU A 298 0.68 2.21 5.64
N VAL A 299 1.27 2.46 6.80
CA VAL A 299 2.70 2.70 6.99
C VAL A 299 3.14 1.93 8.23
N VAL A 300 4.18 1.11 8.08
CA VAL A 300 4.74 0.32 9.18
C VAL A 300 6.23 0.59 9.30
N TRP A 301 6.71 1.04 10.44
CA TRP A 301 8.14 1.28 10.63
C TRP A 301 8.59 0.87 12.02
N THR A 302 9.86 0.54 12.14
CA THR A 302 10.48 0.19 13.42
C THR A 302 11.25 1.40 13.95
N SER A 303 11.40 1.50 15.27
CA SER A 303 12.20 2.56 15.90
C SER A 303 13.69 2.52 15.49
N SER A 304 14.16 1.37 15.02
CA SER A 304 15.51 1.13 14.50
C SER A 304 15.62 1.19 12.97
N MET A 305 14.53 1.54 12.25
CA MET A 305 14.46 1.62 10.78
C MET A 305 14.83 0.34 10.02
N ARG A 306 14.81 -0.81 10.70
CA ARG A 306 14.94 -2.12 10.07
C ARG A 306 13.69 -2.47 9.28
N ASP A 307 13.87 -3.27 8.23
CA ASP A 307 12.76 -3.79 7.43
C ASP A 307 11.86 -4.70 8.27
N ASN A 308 10.57 -4.61 8.01
CA ASN A 308 9.55 -5.39 8.68
C ASN A 308 8.86 -6.33 7.68
N PRO A 309 8.45 -7.54 8.08
CA PRO A 309 7.63 -8.40 7.23
C PRO A 309 6.33 -7.69 6.81
N ASN A 310 5.81 -8.10 5.65
CA ASN A 310 4.54 -7.59 5.14
C ASN A 310 3.40 -8.11 6.02
N ILE A 311 2.65 -7.20 6.65
CA ILE A 311 1.52 -7.56 7.52
C ILE A 311 0.18 -7.73 6.77
N THR A 312 0.15 -7.41 5.47
CA THR A 312 -1.07 -7.46 4.64
C THR A 312 -1.06 -8.55 3.58
N GLY A 313 0.12 -9.09 3.27
CA GLY A 313 0.32 -10.14 2.27
C GLY A 313 0.04 -11.54 2.80
N SER A 314 0.17 -12.54 1.92
CA SER A 314 0.33 -13.94 2.34
C SER A 314 1.70 -14.15 2.98
N ALA A 315 1.91 -15.30 3.60
CA ALA A 315 3.17 -15.63 4.26
C ALA A 315 4.39 -15.58 3.33
N TYR A 316 4.18 -16.00 2.08
CA TYR A 316 5.16 -15.92 1.01
C TYR A 316 4.44 -15.71 -0.32
N ASP A 317 5.13 -15.09 -1.27
CA ASP A 317 4.70 -15.00 -2.66
C ASP A 317 5.28 -16.18 -3.43
N VAL A 318 4.41 -16.95 -4.09
CA VAL A 318 4.81 -18.14 -4.86
C VAL A 318 5.55 -17.76 -6.14
N ASP A 319 5.28 -16.55 -6.65
CA ASP A 319 5.94 -16.03 -7.83
C ASP A 319 7.26 -15.32 -7.50
N ASP A 320 7.66 -15.24 -6.23
CA ASP A 320 8.95 -14.70 -5.80
C ASP A 320 10.00 -15.81 -5.66
N ASP A 321 11.17 -15.59 -6.25
CA ASP A 321 12.25 -16.59 -6.34
C ASP A 321 13.16 -16.49 -5.10
N GLU A 322 13.12 -15.36 -4.39
CA GLU A 322 13.87 -15.12 -3.14
C GLU A 322 13.49 -16.11 -2.02
N TYR A 323 12.25 -16.58 -2.02
CA TYR A 323 11.73 -17.53 -1.01
C TYR A 323 12.07 -19.00 -1.30
N PHE A 324 12.37 -19.35 -2.55
CA PHE A 324 12.51 -20.74 -2.99
C PHE A 324 13.91 -21.10 -3.53
N GLY A 325 14.82 -20.13 -3.65
CA GLY A 325 16.17 -20.32 -4.18
C GLY A 325 16.19 -20.41 -5.72
N GLU A 326 17.30 -20.01 -6.35
CA GLU A 326 17.39 -19.90 -7.82
C GLU A 326 17.51 -21.24 -8.57
N GLU A 327 17.79 -22.36 -7.89
CA GLU A 327 18.21 -23.61 -8.56
C GLU A 327 17.42 -24.89 -8.22
N THR A 328 16.39 -24.83 -7.38
CA THR A 328 15.56 -26.02 -7.07
C THR A 328 14.14 -25.83 -7.58
N GLU A 329 13.48 -26.90 -8.03
CA GLU A 329 12.02 -26.92 -8.17
C GLU A 329 11.41 -26.24 -6.95
N LYS A 330 10.46 -25.32 -7.11
CA LYS A 330 9.84 -24.61 -5.98
C LYS A 330 9.10 -25.61 -5.10
N ILE A 331 9.79 -26.20 -4.13
CA ILE A 331 9.22 -27.16 -3.18
C ILE A 331 8.35 -26.33 -2.23
N LEU A 332 7.06 -26.32 -2.52
CA LEU A 332 6.09 -25.69 -1.65
C LEU A 332 5.92 -26.51 -0.38
N PRO A 333 5.78 -25.88 0.79
CA PRO A 333 5.43 -26.58 2.02
C PRO A 333 4.10 -27.33 1.82
N ASP A 334 4.12 -28.65 1.95
CA ASP A 334 2.98 -29.53 1.71
C ASP A 334 2.38 -30.07 3.03
N THR A 335 3.13 -30.00 4.13
CA THR A 335 2.71 -30.41 5.47
C THR A 335 2.78 -29.27 6.48
N GLU A 336 1.95 -29.35 7.53
CA GLU A 336 1.90 -28.33 8.59
C GLU A 336 3.25 -28.10 9.29
N PRO A 337 4.02 -29.13 9.70
CA PRO A 337 5.31 -28.93 10.35
C PRO A 337 6.32 -28.22 9.45
N ILE A 338 6.40 -28.60 8.17
CA ILE A 338 7.28 -27.97 7.18
C ILE A 338 6.88 -26.50 6.99
N TYR A 339 5.59 -26.23 6.84
CA TYR A 339 5.07 -24.86 6.70
C TYR A 339 5.36 -24.01 7.95
N ARG A 340 5.20 -24.56 9.16
CA ARG A 340 5.48 -23.82 10.41
C ARG A 340 6.96 -23.51 10.60
N ASP A 341 7.85 -24.45 10.24
CA ASP A 341 9.29 -24.21 10.28
C ASP A 341 9.70 -23.17 9.25
N PHE A 342 9.17 -23.27 8.01
CA PHE A 342 9.34 -22.27 6.97
C PHE A 342 8.89 -20.88 7.44
N LEU A 343 7.67 -20.75 7.98
CA LEU A 343 7.15 -19.49 8.51
C LEU A 343 8.06 -18.86 9.55
N ARG A 344 8.53 -19.66 10.51
CA ARG A 344 9.43 -19.17 11.58
C ARG A 344 10.74 -18.66 10.99
N ARG A 345 11.34 -19.41 10.06
CA ARG A 345 12.57 -19.00 9.39
C ARG A 345 12.38 -17.76 8.53
N SER A 346 11.27 -17.64 7.81
CA SER A 346 10.98 -16.48 6.96
C SER A 346 10.69 -15.21 7.76
N ILE A 347 9.96 -15.30 8.87
CA ILE A 347 9.54 -14.14 9.67
C ILE A 347 10.64 -13.70 10.64
N PHE A 348 11.31 -14.65 11.31
CA PHE A 348 12.40 -14.33 12.24
C PHE A 348 13.77 -14.21 11.55
N GLY A 349 13.93 -14.78 10.35
CA GLY A 349 15.23 -14.84 9.68
C GLY A 349 16.28 -15.58 10.52
N THR A 350 17.55 -15.28 10.25
CA THR A 350 18.72 -15.66 11.06
C THR A 350 19.13 -14.59 12.08
N LYS A 351 18.29 -13.56 12.30
CA LYS A 351 18.70 -12.33 13.00
C LYS A 351 18.38 -12.38 14.49
N ASN A 352 19.37 -12.05 15.31
CA ASN A 352 19.15 -11.65 16.70
C ASN A 352 18.42 -10.29 16.70
N PHE A 353 17.19 -10.28 17.20
CA PHE A 353 16.41 -9.06 17.35
C PHE A 353 16.91 -8.26 18.55
N GLU A 354 17.02 -6.94 18.40
CA GLU A 354 17.18 -6.06 19.55
C GLU A 354 15.90 -6.13 20.39
N ILE A 355 16.07 -6.51 21.65
CA ILE A 355 15.02 -6.87 22.60
C ILE A 355 14.02 -5.72 22.84
N ASP A 356 14.41 -4.46 22.57
CA ASP A 356 13.60 -3.26 22.88
C ASP A 356 13.13 -2.47 21.64
N SER A 357 13.13 -3.06 20.44
CA SER A 357 12.64 -2.34 19.25
C SER A 357 11.11 -2.24 19.22
N LYS A 358 10.59 -1.02 18.98
CA LYS A 358 9.17 -0.75 18.79
C LYS A 358 8.82 -0.80 17.31
N VAL A 359 7.60 -1.24 17.00
CA VAL A 359 6.99 -1.16 15.68
C VAL A 359 5.77 -0.27 15.75
N MET A 360 5.71 0.68 14.84
CA MET A 360 4.62 1.62 14.67
C MET A 360 3.83 1.21 13.44
N LEU A 361 2.53 0.96 13.62
CA LEU A 361 1.55 0.78 12.54
C LEU A 361 0.67 2.01 12.49
N MET A 362 0.64 2.70 11.35
CA MET A 362 -0.20 3.88 11.14
C MET A 362 -0.99 3.74 9.84
N GLY A 363 -2.31 3.91 9.91
CA GLY A 363 -3.18 4.05 8.75
C GLY A 363 -3.65 5.48 8.60
N VAL A 364 -3.25 6.14 7.51
CA VAL A 364 -3.68 7.50 7.17
C VAL A 364 -4.66 7.45 6.00
N ASP A 365 -5.77 8.17 6.14
CA ASP A 365 -6.87 8.13 5.19
C ASP A 365 -7.38 9.54 4.88
N ALA A 366 -7.64 9.79 3.61
CA ALA A 366 -8.14 11.06 3.12
C ALA A 366 -9.62 10.96 2.74
N ALA A 367 -10.51 10.83 3.74
CA ALA A 367 -11.96 10.79 3.53
C ALA A 367 -12.54 12.08 2.90
N THR A 368 -11.82 13.21 2.99
CA THR A 368 -12.18 14.45 2.30
C THR A 368 -10.98 15.01 1.54
N PRO A 369 -11.19 15.81 0.47
CA PRO A 369 -10.07 16.37 -0.32
C PRO A 369 -9.09 17.26 0.47
N GLY A 370 -9.51 17.79 1.63
CA GLY A 370 -8.74 18.75 2.42
C GLY A 370 -8.27 18.26 3.80
N ARG A 371 -8.74 17.10 4.30
CA ARG A 371 -8.37 16.58 5.62
C ARG A 371 -7.87 15.15 5.51
N LEU A 372 -6.80 14.87 6.25
CA LEU A 372 -6.21 13.55 6.41
C LEU A 372 -6.44 13.09 7.85
N SER A 373 -7.07 11.93 8.02
CA SER A 373 -7.35 11.32 9.32
C SER A 373 -6.44 10.13 9.58
N ILE A 374 -6.03 9.97 10.84
CA ILE A 374 -5.38 8.75 11.32
C ILE A 374 -6.51 7.76 11.65
N SER A 375 -6.66 6.73 10.81
CA SER A 375 -7.71 5.70 10.98
C SER A 375 -7.30 4.64 12.01
N ILE A 376 -6.01 4.37 12.13
CA ILE A 376 -5.44 3.43 13.09
C ILE A 376 -4.02 3.87 13.44
N TYR A 377 -3.66 3.76 14.71
CA TYR A 377 -2.29 3.90 15.19
C TYR A 377 -2.05 2.89 16.31
N GLU A 378 -1.03 2.05 16.15
CA GLU A 378 -0.63 1.06 17.14
C GLU A 378 0.89 1.10 17.33
N GLU A 379 1.31 1.05 18.59
CA GLU A 379 2.70 0.80 18.99
C GLU A 379 2.78 -0.60 19.58
N LEU A 380 3.65 -1.41 19.00
CA LEU A 380 3.82 -2.81 19.34
C LEU A 380 5.29 -3.09 19.63
N GLU A 381 5.54 -4.02 20.54
CA GLU A 381 6.86 -4.62 20.67
C GLU A 381 7.14 -5.46 19.41
N HIS A 382 8.35 -5.36 18.85
CA HIS A 382 8.68 -6.04 17.61
C HIS A 382 8.58 -7.56 17.72
N SER A 383 9.10 -8.15 18.81
CA SER A 383 8.97 -9.57 19.13
C SER A 383 7.51 -10.04 19.07
N ARG A 384 6.61 -9.29 19.73
CA ARG A 384 5.19 -9.56 19.80
C ARG A 384 4.54 -9.49 18.42
N LEU A 385 4.89 -8.51 17.58
CA LEU A 385 4.35 -8.44 16.23
C LEU A 385 4.74 -9.68 15.40
N LEU A 386 6.01 -10.11 15.46
CA LEU A 386 6.48 -11.29 14.73
C LEU A 386 5.78 -12.57 15.20
N GLU A 387 5.60 -12.73 16.51
CA GLU A 387 4.82 -13.86 17.06
C GLU A 387 3.36 -13.85 16.58
N GLN A 388 2.72 -12.68 16.57
CA GLN A 388 1.35 -12.57 16.09
C GLN A 388 1.24 -12.81 14.58
N LEU A 389 2.24 -12.43 13.80
CA LEU A 389 2.30 -12.75 12.37
C LEU A 389 2.44 -14.26 12.15
N VAL A 390 3.38 -14.92 12.84
CA VAL A 390 3.51 -16.39 12.78
C VAL A 390 2.20 -17.06 13.16
N LYS A 391 1.55 -16.59 14.24
CA LYS A 391 0.25 -17.11 14.67
C LYS A 391 -0.81 -16.90 13.61
N TRP A 392 -0.96 -15.69 13.07
CA TRP A 392 -1.94 -15.35 12.04
C TRP A 392 -1.76 -16.24 10.80
N HIS A 393 -0.54 -16.31 10.25
CA HIS A 393 -0.26 -17.11 9.05
C HIS A 393 -0.37 -18.62 9.31
N SER A 394 -0.10 -19.08 10.53
CA SER A 394 -0.27 -20.49 10.91
C SER A 394 -1.74 -20.88 11.09
N GLU A 395 -2.57 -19.99 11.66
CA GLU A 395 -3.99 -20.26 11.95
C GLU A 395 -4.91 -20.02 10.75
N THR A 396 -4.47 -19.22 9.78
CA THR A 396 -5.24 -18.91 8.55
C THR A 396 -4.82 -19.74 7.34
N SER A 397 -3.77 -20.55 7.43
CA SER A 397 -3.28 -21.32 6.29
C SER A 397 -4.25 -22.42 5.86
N ALA A 398 -4.23 -22.71 4.56
CA ALA A 398 -4.88 -23.85 3.95
C ALA A 398 -4.01 -24.40 2.81
N LEU A 399 -4.29 -25.62 2.37
CA LEU A 399 -3.72 -26.13 1.12
C LEU A 399 -4.30 -25.34 -0.06
N ARG A 400 -3.45 -24.89 -0.99
CA ARG A 400 -3.85 -24.04 -2.13
C ARG A 400 -3.26 -24.56 -3.41
N PHE A 401 -4.00 -24.47 -4.51
CA PHE A 401 -3.52 -24.86 -5.83
C PHE A 401 -3.04 -23.66 -6.66
N TYR A 402 -1.77 -23.69 -7.06
CA TYR A 402 -1.14 -22.65 -7.85
C TYR A 402 -1.08 -23.04 -9.33
N SER A 403 -2.02 -22.52 -10.13
CA SER A 403 -2.20 -22.93 -11.53
C SER A 403 -0.99 -22.66 -12.43
N LYS A 404 -0.20 -21.60 -12.16
CA LYS A 404 1.03 -21.29 -12.91
C LYS A 404 2.09 -22.38 -12.74
N HIS A 405 2.25 -22.86 -11.51
CA HIS A 405 3.26 -23.84 -11.13
C HIS A 405 2.74 -25.28 -11.16
N ARG A 406 1.43 -25.45 -11.46
CA ARG A 406 0.72 -26.74 -11.49
C ARG A 406 0.94 -27.59 -10.22
N THR A 407 1.16 -26.94 -9.09
CA THR A 407 1.44 -27.59 -7.81
C THR A 407 0.57 -27.02 -6.70
N SER A 408 0.46 -27.78 -5.62
CA SER A 408 -0.28 -27.41 -4.42
C SER A 408 0.70 -27.14 -3.28
N GLY A 409 0.36 -26.20 -2.41
CA GLY A 409 1.16 -25.88 -1.24
C GLY A 409 0.34 -25.19 -0.16
N ILE A 410 0.76 -25.34 1.09
CA ILE A 410 0.18 -24.69 2.25
C ILE A 410 0.66 -23.25 2.31
N ASN A 411 -0.29 -22.31 2.31
CA ASN A 411 -0.02 -20.90 2.49
C ASN A 411 -1.21 -20.22 3.17
N SER A 412 -0.97 -19.02 3.68
CA SER A 412 -1.99 -18.09 4.18
C SER A 412 -2.47 -17.14 3.07
N PHE A 413 -3.35 -16.22 3.43
CA PHE A 413 -4.08 -15.36 2.48
C PHE A 413 -3.75 -13.89 2.73
N ALA A 414 -3.56 -13.15 1.64
CA ALA A 414 -3.44 -11.69 1.71
C ALA A 414 -4.79 -11.06 2.11
N LEU A 415 -4.77 -9.93 2.82
CA LEU A 415 -5.99 -9.25 3.27
C LEU A 415 -6.91 -8.89 2.11
N ARG A 416 -6.34 -8.39 1.01
CA ARG A 416 -7.09 -8.05 -0.20
C ARG A 416 -7.78 -9.27 -0.80
N GLU A 417 -7.12 -10.43 -0.77
CA GLU A 417 -7.71 -11.70 -1.22
C GLU A 417 -8.88 -12.11 -0.32
N ILE A 418 -8.72 -12.08 1.00
CA ILE A 418 -9.79 -12.40 1.96
C ILE A 418 -11.04 -11.56 1.68
N ILE A 419 -10.85 -10.25 1.51
CA ILE A 419 -11.92 -9.29 1.27
C ILE A 419 -12.58 -9.52 -0.08
N ASN A 420 -11.80 -9.69 -1.16
CA ASN A 420 -12.34 -9.94 -2.50
C ASN A 420 -13.12 -11.25 -2.59
N CYS A 421 -12.64 -12.30 -1.91
CA CYS A 421 -13.38 -13.55 -1.79
C CYS A 421 -14.68 -13.35 -1.00
N ALA A 422 -14.67 -12.57 0.09
CA ALA A 422 -15.85 -12.35 0.95
C ALA A 422 -16.93 -11.44 0.33
N TYR A 423 -16.52 -10.34 -0.33
CA TYR A 423 -17.43 -9.26 -0.74
C TYR A 423 -17.40 -8.94 -2.24
N GLY A 424 -16.37 -9.38 -2.96
CA GLY A 424 -16.18 -9.01 -4.37
C GLY A 424 -17.15 -9.72 -5.32
N MET A 425 -17.27 -9.21 -6.53
CA MET A 425 -17.96 -9.87 -7.64
C MET A 425 -16.98 -10.14 -8.77
N GLU A 426 -17.25 -11.14 -9.60
CA GLU A 426 -16.45 -11.39 -10.80
C GLU A 426 -16.68 -10.25 -11.79
N ASN A 427 -15.60 -9.58 -12.19
CA ASN A 427 -15.66 -8.49 -13.15
C ASN A 427 -15.49 -9.01 -14.59
N GLY A 428 -15.66 -8.13 -15.57
CA GLY A 428 -15.49 -8.48 -16.99
C GLY A 428 -14.07 -8.91 -17.40
N LYS A 429 -13.10 -8.90 -16.48
CA LYS A 429 -11.73 -9.41 -16.68
C LYS A 429 -11.52 -10.77 -16.02
N GLY A 430 -12.54 -11.35 -15.40
CA GLY A 430 -12.51 -12.68 -14.79
C GLY A 430 -11.83 -12.77 -13.42
N TYR A 431 -11.69 -11.65 -12.69
CA TYR A 431 -11.20 -11.66 -11.30
C TYR A 431 -12.22 -11.07 -10.33
N LEU A 432 -12.13 -11.50 -9.06
CA LEU A 432 -12.98 -11.00 -7.98
C LEU A 432 -12.51 -9.63 -7.52
N GLU A 433 -13.41 -8.65 -7.56
CA GLU A 433 -13.12 -7.28 -7.16
C GLU A 433 -14.23 -6.74 -6.26
N THR A 434 -13.83 -6.16 -5.12
CA THR A 434 -14.72 -5.51 -4.17
C THR A 434 -14.76 -4.01 -4.43
N LYS A 435 -15.87 -3.37 -4.05
CA LYS A 435 -15.92 -1.91 -3.95
C LYS A 435 -14.86 -1.40 -2.98
N LYS A 436 -14.20 -0.31 -3.35
CA LYS A 436 -13.05 0.27 -2.66
C LYS A 436 -13.34 0.67 -1.21
N GLU A 437 -14.56 1.18 -0.97
CA GLU A 437 -15.00 1.59 0.36
C GLU A 437 -15.10 0.39 1.30
N ILE A 438 -15.68 -0.71 0.81
CA ILE A 438 -15.81 -1.96 1.57
C ILE A 438 -14.43 -2.59 1.81
N GLU A 439 -13.51 -2.50 0.84
CA GLU A 439 -12.14 -2.99 0.99
C GLU A 439 -11.44 -2.30 2.17
N LYS A 440 -11.42 -0.97 2.15
CA LYS A 440 -10.83 -0.15 3.20
C LYS A 440 -11.38 -0.48 4.59
N ASP A 441 -12.70 -0.52 4.75
CA ASP A 441 -13.34 -0.77 6.04
C ASP A 441 -12.99 -2.16 6.60
N ASN A 442 -12.94 -3.17 5.74
CA ASN A 442 -12.61 -4.53 6.17
C ASN A 442 -11.11 -4.73 6.44
N VAL A 443 -10.22 -4.00 5.77
CA VAL A 443 -8.79 -3.99 6.13
C VAL A 443 -8.61 -3.47 7.56
N LEU A 444 -9.25 -2.37 7.93
CA LEU A 444 -9.18 -1.82 9.29
C LEU A 444 -9.74 -2.79 10.35
N ARG A 445 -10.71 -3.65 9.97
CA ARG A 445 -11.26 -4.70 10.86
C ARG A 445 -10.34 -5.91 11.01
N LEU A 446 -9.57 -6.24 9.98
CA LEU A 446 -8.65 -7.39 9.97
C LEU A 446 -7.29 -7.06 10.58
N LEU A 447 -6.82 -5.81 10.54
CA LEU A 447 -5.54 -5.41 11.11
C LEU A 447 -5.39 -5.80 12.60
N PRO A 448 -6.36 -5.52 13.50
CA PRO A 448 -6.27 -5.96 14.89
C PRO A 448 -6.26 -7.48 15.08
N CYS A 449 -6.78 -8.26 14.12
CA CYS A 449 -6.67 -9.72 14.15
C CYS A 449 -5.23 -10.17 13.94
N ILE A 450 -4.46 -9.43 13.14
CA ILE A 450 -3.05 -9.68 12.85
C ILE A 450 -2.15 -9.12 13.95
N THR A 451 -2.37 -7.89 14.40
CA THR A 451 -1.45 -7.21 15.34
C THR A 451 -1.68 -7.58 16.80
N GLN A 452 -2.93 -7.81 17.19
CA GLN A 452 -3.32 -8.04 18.58
C GLN A 452 -3.88 -9.46 18.80
N GLY A 453 -4.00 -10.26 17.74
CA GLY A 453 -4.59 -11.60 17.83
C GLY A 453 -6.08 -11.60 18.16
N ARG A 454 -6.82 -10.53 17.82
CA ARG A 454 -8.28 -10.48 17.99
C ARG A 454 -8.97 -11.54 17.14
N ALA A 455 -10.13 -11.99 17.60
CA ALA A 455 -10.94 -12.95 16.86
C ALA A 455 -11.38 -12.40 15.50
N ILE A 456 -11.40 -13.28 14.49
CA ILE A 456 -11.83 -12.90 13.14
C ILE A 456 -13.33 -12.49 13.13
N PRO A 457 -13.71 -11.39 12.46
CA PRO A 457 -15.12 -10.99 12.36
C PRO A 457 -16.00 -12.08 11.74
N ALA A 458 -17.06 -12.47 12.46
CA ALA A 458 -17.90 -13.62 12.09
C ALA A 458 -18.65 -13.42 10.77
N ASP A 459 -19.00 -12.18 10.42
CA ASP A 459 -19.66 -11.81 9.17
C ASP A 459 -18.75 -12.01 7.94
N ILE A 460 -17.44 -11.77 8.05
CA ILE A 460 -16.48 -12.04 6.97
C ILE A 460 -16.47 -13.54 6.67
N VAL A 461 -16.36 -14.38 7.71
CA VAL A 461 -16.41 -15.84 7.57
C VAL A 461 -17.76 -16.31 7.03
N HIS A 462 -18.87 -15.74 7.52
CA HIS A 462 -20.20 -16.08 7.05
C HIS A 462 -20.38 -15.76 5.55
N ASN A 463 -19.91 -14.60 5.10
CA ASN A 463 -19.98 -14.21 3.70
C ASN A 463 -19.12 -15.11 2.80
N LEU A 464 -17.92 -15.49 3.25
CA LEU A 464 -17.08 -16.47 2.57
C LEU A 464 -17.78 -17.82 2.43
N VAL A 465 -18.37 -18.34 3.50
CA VAL A 465 -19.13 -19.61 3.47
C VAL A 465 -20.28 -19.51 2.48
N LYS A 466 -21.07 -18.43 2.53
CA LYS A 466 -22.20 -18.21 1.61
C LYS A 466 -21.74 -18.19 0.15
N LYS A 467 -20.63 -17.50 -0.14
CA LYS A 467 -20.08 -17.38 -1.49
C LYS A 467 -19.42 -18.68 -1.98
N ALA A 468 -18.75 -19.43 -1.10
CA ALA A 468 -18.21 -20.75 -1.41
C ALA A 468 -19.34 -21.78 -1.68
N SER A 469 -20.47 -21.63 -1.01
CA SER A 469 -21.67 -22.47 -1.18
C SER A 469 -22.44 -22.20 -2.48
N ASN A 470 -22.00 -21.25 -3.31
CA ASN A 470 -22.68 -20.86 -4.56
C ASN A 470 -21.72 -20.91 -5.77
N PRO A 471 -21.31 -22.10 -6.23
CA PRO A 471 -20.40 -22.26 -7.36
C PRO A 471 -20.92 -21.64 -8.67
N LEU A 472 -22.24 -21.60 -8.87
CA LEU A 472 -22.85 -21.10 -10.10
C LEU A 472 -22.79 -19.57 -10.24
N ALA A 473 -22.32 -18.86 -9.20
CA ALA A 473 -22.11 -17.42 -9.25
C ALA A 473 -20.81 -17.01 -9.97
N TYR A 474 -20.00 -17.98 -10.40
CA TYR A 474 -18.71 -17.72 -11.03
C TYR A 474 -18.68 -18.31 -12.43
N GLU A 475 -18.23 -17.52 -13.39
CA GLU A 475 -17.95 -17.98 -14.75
C GLU A 475 -16.65 -18.79 -14.78
N ASN A 476 -15.63 -18.32 -14.04
CA ASN A 476 -14.35 -19.00 -13.94
C ASN A 476 -14.28 -19.91 -12.70
N GLY A 477 -14.13 -21.21 -12.92
CA GLY A 477 -13.93 -22.20 -11.85
C GLY A 477 -12.72 -21.93 -10.95
N TYR A 478 -11.72 -21.19 -11.43
CA TYR A 478 -10.61 -20.69 -10.62
C TYR A 478 -11.09 -19.81 -9.45
N ASN A 479 -12.05 -18.91 -9.71
CA ASN A 479 -12.56 -17.98 -8.70
C ASN A 479 -13.34 -18.72 -7.61
N HIS A 480 -14.15 -19.71 -7.97
CA HIS A 480 -14.85 -20.55 -7.00
C HIS A 480 -13.88 -21.32 -6.10
N ARG A 481 -12.84 -21.95 -6.69
CA ARG A 481 -11.80 -22.64 -5.92
C ARG A 481 -11.08 -21.70 -4.95
N LYS A 482 -10.69 -20.51 -5.43
CA LYS A 482 -10.02 -19.50 -4.59
C LYS A 482 -10.90 -19.07 -3.40
N VAL A 483 -12.21 -18.92 -3.61
CA VAL A 483 -13.18 -18.62 -2.55
C VAL A 483 -13.30 -19.78 -1.55
N ILE A 484 -13.31 -21.03 -2.01
CA ILE A 484 -13.30 -22.22 -1.11
C ILE A 484 -12.03 -22.23 -0.26
N GLU A 485 -10.85 -22.13 -0.89
CA GLU A 485 -9.56 -22.14 -0.20
C GLU A 485 -9.53 -21.03 0.89
N THR A 486 -9.93 -19.81 0.52
CA THR A 486 -10.02 -18.67 1.44
C THR A 486 -11.03 -18.92 2.56
N ALA A 487 -12.20 -19.47 2.25
CA ALA A 487 -13.21 -19.81 3.25
C ALA A 487 -12.67 -20.84 4.24
N CYS A 488 -11.99 -21.89 3.78
CA CYS A 488 -11.39 -22.92 4.64
C CYS A 488 -10.35 -22.31 5.59
N GLY A 489 -9.46 -21.45 5.10
CA GLY A 489 -8.48 -20.76 5.94
C GLY A 489 -9.13 -19.88 7.02
N MET A 490 -10.18 -19.13 6.68
CA MET A 490 -10.88 -18.26 7.63
C MET A 490 -11.80 -19.02 8.61
N ILE A 491 -12.39 -20.14 8.19
CA ILE A 491 -13.11 -21.07 9.09
C ILE A 491 -12.13 -21.67 10.10
N ARG A 492 -10.95 -22.11 9.64
CA ARG A 492 -9.90 -22.64 10.51
C ARG A 492 -9.47 -21.61 11.55
N LYS A 493 -9.23 -20.36 11.13
CA LYS A 493 -8.96 -19.24 12.05
C LYS A 493 -10.08 -19.05 13.08
N GLN A 494 -11.34 -19.05 12.65
CA GLN A 494 -12.50 -18.94 13.54
C GLN A 494 -12.59 -20.11 14.54
N ASN A 495 -12.20 -21.33 14.13
CA ASN A 495 -12.19 -22.50 14.99
C ASN A 495 -11.09 -22.39 16.07
N PHE A 496 -9.89 -21.91 15.71
CA PHE A 496 -8.84 -21.57 16.68
C PHE A 496 -9.31 -20.52 17.68
N ASP A 497 -9.94 -19.43 17.21
CA ASP A 497 -10.44 -18.35 18.07
C ASP A 497 -11.48 -18.84 19.09
N ARG A 498 -12.34 -19.76 18.67
CA ARG A 498 -13.41 -20.33 19.51
C ARG A 498 -12.97 -21.57 20.30
N LYS A 499 -11.75 -22.06 20.09
CA LYS A 499 -11.22 -23.33 20.65
C LYS A 499 -12.15 -24.53 20.42
N ARG A 500 -12.82 -24.57 19.26
CA ARG A 500 -13.76 -25.64 18.89
C ARG A 500 -13.82 -25.81 17.38
N GLY A 501 -14.13 -27.02 16.93
CA GLY A 501 -14.23 -27.37 15.51
C GLY A 501 -12.89 -27.85 14.94
N ILE A 502 -12.88 -28.06 13.63
CA ILE A 502 -11.78 -28.71 12.91
C ILE A 502 -10.69 -27.69 12.59
N THR A 503 -9.45 -28.00 12.98
CA THR A 503 -8.27 -27.15 12.74
C THR A 503 -7.19 -27.84 11.91
N SER A 504 -7.34 -29.13 11.60
CA SER A 504 -6.46 -29.83 10.65
C SER A 504 -6.60 -29.21 9.25
N MET A 505 -5.53 -29.28 8.45
CA MET A 505 -5.54 -28.93 7.03
C MET A 505 -5.65 -30.15 6.10
N ALA A 506 -5.51 -31.35 6.67
CA ALA A 506 -5.56 -32.62 5.96
C ALA A 506 -6.82 -33.40 6.34
N TYR A 507 -7.17 -34.38 5.50
CA TYR A 507 -8.28 -35.27 5.77
C TYR A 507 -7.99 -36.11 7.02
N ASP A 508 -8.91 -36.08 7.99
CA ASP A 508 -8.90 -36.97 9.14
C ASP A 508 -9.95 -38.07 8.96
N PRO A 509 -9.55 -39.34 8.78
CA PRO A 509 -10.46 -40.48 8.67
C PRO A 509 -11.32 -40.73 9.92
N ASN A 510 -10.94 -40.17 11.08
CA ASN A 510 -11.64 -40.36 12.34
C ASN A 510 -12.65 -39.24 12.65
N GLU A 511 -12.73 -38.20 11.81
CA GLU A 511 -13.70 -37.12 11.98
C GLU A 511 -15.13 -37.64 11.70
N LYS A 512 -16.03 -37.40 12.65
CA LYS A 512 -17.42 -37.88 12.62
C LYS A 512 -18.44 -36.76 12.61
N ASP A 513 -18.01 -35.50 12.45
CA ASP A 513 -18.92 -34.38 12.23
C ASP A 513 -19.74 -34.60 10.97
N ARG A 514 -21.07 -34.57 11.12
CA ARG A 514 -22.04 -34.76 10.03
C ARG A 514 -21.76 -33.84 8.85
N SER A 515 -21.48 -32.56 9.11
CA SER A 515 -21.29 -31.58 8.04
C SER A 515 -20.00 -31.87 7.29
N TYR A 516 -18.92 -32.17 8.00
CA TYR A 516 -17.65 -32.58 7.42
C TYR A 516 -17.79 -33.79 6.51
N LEU A 517 -18.45 -34.87 6.98
CA LEU A 517 -18.67 -36.09 6.20
C LEU A 517 -19.51 -35.83 4.93
N PHE A 518 -20.57 -35.02 5.02
CA PHE A 518 -21.31 -34.59 3.82
C PHE A 518 -20.44 -33.80 2.83
N GLY A 519 -19.51 -32.99 3.34
CA GLY A 519 -18.48 -32.35 2.52
C GLY A 519 -17.62 -33.35 1.76
N CYS A 520 -17.15 -34.41 2.43
CA CYS A 520 -16.36 -35.48 1.82
C CYS A 520 -17.15 -36.23 0.73
N LEU A 521 -18.44 -36.55 0.99
CA LEU A 521 -19.32 -37.16 -0.01
C LEU A 521 -19.46 -36.29 -1.27
N LEU A 522 -19.64 -34.98 -1.09
CA LEU A 522 -19.73 -34.02 -2.19
C LEU A 522 -18.43 -33.96 -3.01
N ALA A 523 -17.26 -34.04 -2.36
CA ALA A 523 -15.96 -34.07 -3.05
C ALA A 523 -15.80 -35.34 -3.89
N ILE A 524 -16.18 -36.51 -3.37
CA ILE A 524 -16.13 -37.77 -4.11
C ILE A 524 -17.05 -37.71 -5.33
N ALA A 525 -18.29 -37.22 -5.15
CA ALA A 525 -19.25 -37.06 -6.24
C ALA A 525 -18.73 -36.13 -7.35
N ASP A 526 -18.15 -34.99 -6.97
CA ASP A 526 -17.56 -34.02 -7.90
C ASP A 526 -16.39 -34.63 -8.68
N ALA A 527 -15.45 -35.29 -7.98
CA ALA A 527 -14.27 -35.90 -8.57
C ALA A 527 -14.60 -37.08 -9.49
N ALA A 528 -15.56 -37.94 -9.09
CA ALA A 528 -15.98 -39.08 -9.88
C ALA A 528 -16.64 -38.64 -11.19
N GLU A 529 -17.54 -37.65 -11.16
CA GLU A 529 -18.14 -37.12 -12.37
C GLU A 529 -17.08 -36.44 -13.25
N TYR A 530 -16.22 -35.58 -12.68
CA TYR A 530 -15.19 -34.87 -13.41
C TYR A 530 -14.17 -35.81 -14.09
N ALA A 531 -13.88 -36.97 -13.49
CA ALA A 531 -12.99 -37.97 -14.08
C ALA A 531 -13.53 -38.60 -15.37
N THR A 532 -14.83 -38.47 -15.67
CA THR A 532 -15.44 -38.96 -16.92
C THR A 532 -15.40 -37.95 -18.06
N TYR A 533 -15.06 -36.69 -17.77
CA TYR A 533 -15.13 -35.62 -18.75
C TYR A 533 -13.95 -35.68 -19.73
N ASP A 534 -14.26 -35.52 -21.02
CA ASP A 534 -13.26 -35.25 -22.04
C ASP A 534 -12.77 -33.78 -21.97
N ASP A 535 -11.82 -33.40 -22.82
CA ASP A 535 -11.24 -32.06 -22.77
C ASP A 535 -12.20 -30.93 -23.19
N ASN A 536 -13.29 -31.25 -23.89
CA ASN A 536 -14.35 -30.29 -24.22
C ASN A 536 -15.33 -30.13 -23.04
N ASP A 537 -15.67 -31.24 -22.40
CA ASP A 537 -16.53 -31.29 -21.21
C ASP A 537 -15.87 -30.56 -20.05
N LYS A 538 -14.55 -30.74 -19.82
CA LYS A 538 -13.80 -30.01 -18.78
C LYS A 538 -13.85 -28.48 -18.94
N LYS A 539 -14.07 -27.97 -20.16
CA LYS A 539 -14.14 -26.53 -20.44
C LYS A 539 -15.55 -25.96 -20.34
N SER A 540 -16.58 -26.77 -20.56
CA SER A 540 -17.95 -26.28 -20.77
C SER A 540 -18.98 -26.80 -19.76
N ARG A 541 -18.67 -27.91 -19.06
CA ARG A 541 -19.63 -28.59 -18.18
C ARG A 541 -19.27 -28.44 -16.71
N ILE A 542 -20.29 -28.09 -15.93
CA ILE A 542 -20.28 -28.10 -14.48
C ILE A 542 -20.87 -29.43 -14.01
N THR A 543 -20.23 -30.07 -13.03
CA THR A 543 -20.67 -31.31 -12.40
C THR A 543 -22.01 -31.15 -11.68
N ASN A 544 -22.76 -32.23 -11.53
CA ASN A 544 -24.01 -32.21 -10.79
C ASN A 544 -23.78 -31.85 -9.31
N ALA A 545 -22.67 -32.31 -8.72
CA ALA A 545 -22.26 -31.92 -7.37
C ALA A 545 -22.18 -30.39 -7.23
N LYS A 546 -21.55 -29.69 -8.19
CA LYS A 546 -21.50 -28.23 -8.22
C LYS A 546 -22.85 -27.59 -8.54
N ARG A 547 -23.65 -28.15 -9.45
CA ARG A 547 -24.99 -27.61 -9.77
C ARG A 547 -25.93 -27.62 -8.56
N TYR A 548 -25.95 -28.70 -7.81
CA TYR A 548 -26.82 -28.86 -6.64
C TYR A 548 -26.22 -28.36 -5.34
N TRP A 549 -24.99 -27.85 -5.36
CA TRP A 549 -24.22 -27.46 -4.18
C TRP A 549 -24.98 -26.55 -3.21
N SER A 550 -25.60 -25.48 -3.72
CA SER A 550 -26.32 -24.53 -2.86
C SER A 550 -27.55 -25.13 -2.19
N MET A 551 -28.20 -26.11 -2.84
CA MET A 551 -29.32 -26.85 -2.25
C MET A 551 -28.79 -27.90 -1.27
N PHE A 552 -27.69 -28.58 -1.61
CA PHE A 552 -27.02 -29.56 -0.77
C PHE A 552 -26.58 -28.97 0.57
N ALA A 553 -26.03 -27.75 0.57
CA ALA A 553 -25.67 -27.06 1.80
C ALA A 553 -26.89 -26.77 2.72
N LYS A 554 -28.11 -26.64 2.16
CA LYS A 554 -29.34 -26.35 2.93
C LYS A 554 -30.12 -27.61 3.30
N ARG A 555 -30.09 -28.63 2.45
CA ARG A 555 -30.87 -29.87 2.51
C ARG A 555 -29.97 -31.05 2.09
N PRO A 556 -29.01 -31.45 2.94
CA PRO A 556 -27.97 -32.39 2.57
C PRO A 556 -28.51 -33.78 2.22
N PHE A 557 -29.41 -34.33 3.03
CA PHE A 557 -29.92 -35.69 2.84
C PHE A 557 -30.77 -35.79 1.57
N THR A 558 -31.73 -34.89 1.40
CA THR A 558 -32.63 -34.91 0.24
C THR A 558 -31.87 -34.66 -1.07
N THR A 559 -30.93 -33.71 -1.03
CA THR A 559 -30.15 -33.35 -2.23
C THR A 559 -29.12 -34.42 -2.54
N TRP A 560 -28.51 -35.05 -1.52
CA TRP A 560 -27.57 -36.16 -1.71
C TRP A 560 -28.20 -37.30 -2.51
N ALA A 561 -29.43 -37.71 -2.19
CA ALA A 561 -30.12 -38.77 -2.93
C ALA A 561 -30.26 -38.45 -4.43
N THR A 562 -30.43 -37.17 -4.76
CA THR A 562 -30.48 -36.71 -6.16
C THR A 562 -29.10 -36.74 -6.81
N ILE A 563 -28.07 -36.23 -6.12
CA ILE A 563 -26.68 -36.24 -6.59
C ILE A 563 -26.19 -37.68 -6.79
N GLU A 564 -26.40 -38.55 -5.80
CA GLU A 564 -25.98 -39.96 -5.83
C GLU A 564 -26.60 -40.68 -7.03
N LYS A 565 -27.91 -40.50 -7.28
CA LYS A 565 -28.59 -41.10 -8.45
C LYS A 565 -27.95 -40.65 -9.76
N GLN A 566 -27.58 -39.37 -9.88
CA GLN A 566 -26.96 -38.83 -11.10
C GLN A 566 -25.52 -39.30 -11.24
N VAL A 567 -24.74 -39.29 -10.16
CA VAL A 567 -23.34 -39.74 -10.12
C VAL A 567 -23.23 -41.24 -10.45
N ARG A 568 -24.20 -42.07 -10.05
CA ARG A 568 -24.24 -43.50 -10.41
C ARG A 568 -24.18 -43.74 -11.93
N VAL A 569 -24.79 -42.87 -12.74
CA VAL A 569 -24.71 -42.96 -14.21
C VAL A 569 -23.26 -42.76 -14.70
N TYR A 570 -22.51 -41.86 -14.07
CA TYR A 570 -21.11 -41.62 -14.37
C TYR A 570 -20.20 -42.72 -13.81
N MET A 571 -20.53 -43.29 -12.65
CA MET A 571 -19.84 -44.46 -12.11
C MET A 571 -19.90 -45.65 -13.07
N THR A 572 -21.04 -45.90 -13.71
CA THR A 572 -21.13 -46.96 -14.75
C THR A 572 -20.21 -46.68 -15.93
N LYS A 573 -20.03 -45.41 -16.33
CA LYS A 573 -19.12 -45.02 -17.41
C LYS A 573 -17.64 -45.18 -17.03
N LEU A 574 -17.29 -45.08 -15.75
CA LEU A 574 -15.90 -45.22 -15.27
C LEU A 574 -15.37 -46.65 -15.35
N GLY A 575 -16.23 -47.66 -15.52
CA GLY A 575 -15.82 -49.07 -15.53
C GLY A 575 -15.09 -49.46 -14.25
N GLY A 576 -13.96 -50.16 -14.34
CA GLY A 576 -13.20 -50.62 -13.16
C GLY A 576 -12.71 -49.50 -12.22
N LYS A 577 -12.60 -48.25 -12.70
CA LYS A 577 -12.26 -47.09 -11.86
C LYS A 577 -13.39 -46.70 -10.89
N SER A 578 -14.62 -47.16 -11.11
CA SER A 578 -15.75 -46.91 -10.19
C SER A 578 -15.52 -47.54 -8.82
N ILE A 579 -14.85 -48.70 -8.76
CA ILE A 579 -14.56 -49.44 -7.53
C ILE A 579 -13.78 -48.58 -6.54
N HIS A 580 -12.84 -47.75 -7.03
CA HIS A 580 -12.07 -46.84 -6.20
C HIS A 580 -12.99 -45.83 -5.50
N TYR A 581 -13.84 -45.13 -6.25
CA TYR A 581 -14.74 -44.14 -5.66
C TYR A 581 -15.86 -44.77 -4.82
N GLU A 582 -16.34 -45.97 -5.15
CA GLU A 582 -17.31 -46.72 -4.32
C GLU A 582 -16.71 -47.09 -2.95
N LYS A 583 -15.45 -47.52 -2.91
CA LYS A 583 -14.74 -47.76 -1.64
C LYS A 583 -14.64 -46.48 -0.81
N MET A 584 -14.33 -45.34 -1.44
CA MET A 584 -14.29 -44.04 -0.77
C MET A 584 -15.66 -43.65 -0.20
N LEU A 585 -16.73 -43.78 -1.00
CA LEU A 585 -18.10 -43.51 -0.55
C LEU A 585 -18.48 -44.39 0.62
N ASN A 586 -18.25 -45.70 0.53
CA ASN A 586 -18.57 -46.65 1.61
C ASN A 586 -17.81 -46.33 2.90
N SER A 587 -16.55 -45.92 2.79
CA SER A 587 -15.73 -45.51 3.94
C SER A 587 -16.31 -44.29 4.65
N VAL A 588 -16.64 -43.22 3.90
CA VAL A 588 -17.24 -42.00 4.46
C VAL A 588 -18.65 -42.29 5.02
N MET A 589 -19.45 -43.08 4.30
CA MET A 589 -20.80 -43.48 4.72
C MET A 589 -20.78 -44.29 6.02
N GLY A 590 -19.79 -45.16 6.21
CA GLY A 590 -19.61 -45.96 7.42
C GLY A 590 -19.31 -45.14 8.69
N ASN A 591 -18.87 -43.88 8.53
CA ASN A 591 -18.54 -42.99 9.65
C ASN A 591 -19.73 -42.17 10.18
N PHE A 592 -20.86 -42.13 9.46
CA PHE A 592 -22.05 -41.44 9.96
C PHE A 592 -22.63 -42.15 11.18
N LYS A 593 -23.02 -41.37 12.19
CA LYS A 593 -23.78 -41.91 13.32
C LYS A 593 -25.23 -42.20 12.91
N LEU A 594 -25.86 -43.12 13.66
CA LEU A 594 -27.26 -43.47 13.48
C LEU A 594 -28.14 -42.20 13.52
N ASN A 595 -29.05 -42.07 12.55
CA ASN A 595 -29.97 -40.93 12.37
C ASN A 595 -29.34 -39.57 12.00
N GLU A 596 -28.01 -39.37 12.10
CA GLU A 596 -27.38 -38.10 11.68
C GLU A 596 -27.34 -37.96 10.15
N PHE A 597 -27.24 -39.06 9.40
CA PHE A 597 -27.29 -39.03 7.94
C PHE A 597 -28.67 -38.59 7.40
N SER A 598 -29.75 -38.95 8.08
CA SER A 598 -31.13 -38.60 7.67
C SER A 598 -31.56 -37.20 8.10
N ASP A 599 -30.73 -36.47 8.86
CA ASP A 599 -31.01 -35.11 9.26
C ASP A 599 -30.76 -34.12 8.11
N ASP A 600 -31.85 -33.59 7.56
CA ASP A 600 -31.84 -32.65 6.43
C ASP A 600 -31.70 -31.17 6.87
N SER A 601 -31.28 -30.91 8.12
CA SER A 601 -30.96 -29.57 8.58
C SER A 601 -29.72 -29.00 7.87
N PRO A 602 -29.64 -27.65 7.70
CA PRO A 602 -28.54 -27.02 6.98
C PRO A 602 -27.17 -27.41 7.52
N LEU A 603 -26.22 -27.59 6.60
CA LEU A 603 -24.84 -27.91 6.92
C LEU A 603 -24.13 -26.73 7.59
N THR A 604 -23.28 -27.04 8.57
CA THR A 604 -22.37 -26.04 9.15
C THR A 604 -21.19 -25.80 8.22
N SER A 605 -20.41 -24.75 8.47
CA SER A 605 -19.21 -24.42 7.67
C SER A 605 -18.18 -25.55 7.60
N ALA A 606 -18.23 -26.55 8.49
CA ALA A 606 -17.34 -27.72 8.46
C ALA A 606 -17.45 -28.53 7.17
N TYR A 607 -18.57 -28.49 6.44
CA TYR A 607 -18.70 -29.21 5.16
C TYR A 607 -17.73 -28.69 4.10
N LEU A 608 -17.38 -27.40 4.12
CA LEU A 608 -16.38 -26.84 3.20
C LEU A 608 -14.98 -27.38 3.50
N LEU A 609 -14.63 -27.55 4.78
CA LEU A 609 -13.39 -28.18 5.19
C LEU A 609 -13.35 -29.65 4.71
N GLY A 610 -14.43 -30.39 4.93
CA GLY A 610 -14.55 -31.79 4.49
C GLY A 610 -14.42 -31.95 2.98
N TYR A 611 -15.10 -31.09 2.21
CA TYR A 611 -14.94 -31.07 0.75
C TYR A 611 -13.50 -30.77 0.35
N HIS A 612 -12.90 -29.73 0.92
CA HIS A 612 -11.56 -29.28 0.55
C HIS A 612 -10.48 -30.31 0.88
N HIS A 613 -10.50 -30.87 2.09
CA HIS A 613 -9.54 -31.87 2.54
C HIS A 613 -9.64 -33.16 1.73
N TYR A 614 -10.87 -33.65 1.49
CA TYR A 614 -11.06 -34.90 0.77
C TYR A 614 -10.75 -34.76 -0.73
N ASN A 615 -11.05 -33.58 -1.31
CA ASN A 615 -10.66 -33.30 -2.69
C ASN A 615 -9.12 -33.32 -2.85
N ALA A 616 -8.39 -32.75 -1.90
CA ALA A 616 -6.92 -32.82 -1.90
C ALA A 616 -6.40 -34.26 -1.79
N GLU A 617 -6.99 -35.07 -0.91
CA GLU A 617 -6.66 -36.48 -0.74
C GLU A 617 -6.82 -37.28 -2.05
N ILE A 618 -7.92 -37.08 -2.78
CA ILE A 618 -8.18 -37.73 -4.07
C ILE A 618 -7.10 -37.42 -5.12
N TYR A 619 -6.58 -36.19 -5.14
CA TYR A 619 -5.55 -35.80 -6.11
C TYR A 619 -4.15 -36.27 -5.69
N ASN A 620 -3.87 -36.34 -4.39
CA ASN A 620 -2.61 -36.87 -3.89
C ASN A 620 -2.49 -38.37 -4.11
N SER A 621 -3.55 -39.15 -3.84
CA SER A 621 -3.55 -40.60 -4.06
C SER A 621 -3.32 -40.99 -5.52
N LYS A 622 -3.80 -40.18 -6.47
CA LYS A 622 -3.55 -40.39 -7.91
C LYS A 622 -2.09 -40.23 -8.31
N LYS A 623 -1.35 -39.32 -7.68
CA LYS A 623 0.09 -39.16 -7.96
C LYS A 623 0.87 -40.39 -7.51
N THR A 624 0.50 -40.98 -6.37
CA THR A 624 1.17 -42.16 -5.81
C THR A 624 0.84 -43.46 -6.56
N GLU A 625 -0.22 -43.50 -7.36
CA GLU A 625 -0.56 -44.63 -8.24
C GLU A 625 0.07 -44.52 -9.65
N GLU A 626 0.55 -43.34 -10.04
CA GLU A 626 1.21 -43.08 -11.34
C GLU A 626 2.76 -43.09 -11.26
N GLU A 627 3.32 -43.01 -10.04
CA GLU A 627 4.73 -43.31 -9.70
C GLU A 627 4.90 -44.79 -9.36
#